data_AF-A0A381RN37-F1
#
_entry.id   AF-A0A381RN37-F1
#
_cell.length_a   1.000
_cell.length_b   1.000
_cell.length_c   1.000
_cell.angle_alpha   90.00
_cell.angle_beta   90.00
_cell.angle_gamma   90.00
#
_symmetry.space_group_name_H-M   'P 1'
#
loop_
_entity.id
_entity.type
_entity.pdbx_description
1 polymer ?
#
loop_
_entity_poly.entity_id
_entity_poly.type
_entity_poly.pdbx_seq_one_letter_code
_entity_poly.pdbx_strand_id
1 'polypeptide(L)'
;MNTFTQVLEFLTYYLVDHYWFPAFLIGSGIFFTIYLGFPQIKYFAHGWRILSGKYVKPGTEGETTPFQALTTALSGTIGTG
;
A
#
# COMPACT_ATOMS: atom_id res chain seq x y z
N MET A 1 28.47 14.25 14.54
CA MET A 1 27.95 13.97 13.18
C MET A 1 28.19 12.52 12.78
N ASN A 2 29.43 12.01 12.88
CA ASN A 2 29.80 10.68 12.37
C ASN A 2 29.05 9.49 13.00
N THR A 3 28.78 9.50 14.32
CA THR A 3 28.06 8.40 14.99
C THR A 3 26.61 8.26 14.51
N PHE A 4 25.94 9.37 14.22
CA PHE A 4 24.57 9.34 13.69
C PHE A 4 24.55 8.76 12.28
N THR A 5 25.48 9.21 11.42
CA THR A 5 25.64 8.67 10.06
C THR A 5 25.97 7.17 10.09
N GLN A 6 26.85 6.72 10.99
CA GLN A 6 27.17 5.29 11.14
C GLN A 6 25.95 4.43 11.49
N VAL A 7 25.06 4.93 12.35
CA VAL A 7 23.80 4.24 12.68
C VAL A 7 22.89 4.18 11.45
N LEU A 8 22.76 5.28 10.70
CA LEU A 8 21.96 5.30 9.47
C LEU A 8 22.53 4.36 8.40
N GLU A 9 23.84 4.31 8.22
CA GLU A 9 24.52 3.42 7.29
C GLU A 9 24.32 1.95 7.68
N PHE A 10 24.43 1.62 8.97
CA PHE A 10 24.13 0.28 9.46
C PHE A 10 22.69 -0.15 9.13
N LEU A 11 21.71 0.72 9.39
CA LEU A 11 20.31 0.43 9.08
C LEU A 11 20.06 0.32 7.58
N THR A 12 20.65 1.21 6.79
CA THR A 12 20.53 1.20 5.32
C THR A 12 21.13 -0.07 4.73
N TYR A 13 22.29 -0.49 5.22
CA TYR A 13 22.95 -1.72 4.78
C TYR A 13 22.08 -2.96 4.99
N TYR A 14 21.48 -3.09 6.17
CA TYR A 14 20.67 -4.27 6.50
C TYR A 14 19.27 -4.24 5.91
N LEU A 15 18.64 -3.07 5.80
CA LEU A 15 17.24 -2.92 5.35
C LEU A 15 17.10 -2.65 3.86
N VAL A 16 18.00 -1.86 3.27
CA VAL A 16 17.88 -1.38 1.89
C VAL A 16 18.82 -2.15 0.96
N ASP A 17 20.09 -2.24 1.32
CA ASP A 17 21.12 -2.75 0.40
C ASP A 17 21.14 -4.28 0.29
N HIS A 18 20.66 -4.98 1.33
CA HIS A 18 20.69 -6.43 1.36
C HIS A 18 19.44 -7.04 0.68
N TYR A 19 19.68 -7.92 -0.29
CA TYR A 19 18.65 -8.49 -1.17
C TYR A 19 17.50 -9.22 -0.45
N TRP A 20 17.72 -9.70 0.79
CA TRP A 20 16.71 -10.43 1.55
C TRP A 20 15.46 -9.61 1.81
N PHE A 21 15.60 -8.30 2.05
CA PHE A 21 14.48 -7.47 2.45
C PHE A 21 13.51 -7.20 1.29
N PRO A 22 13.96 -6.73 0.10
CA PRO A 22 13.08 -6.64 -1.07
C PRO A 22 12.51 -8.01 -1.48
N ALA A 23 13.32 -9.08 -1.43
CA ALA A 23 12.86 -10.43 -1.76
C ALA A 23 11.76 -10.90 -0.81
N PHE A 24 11.86 -10.59 0.48
CA PHE A 24 10.84 -10.88 1.48
C PHE A 24 9.55 -10.09 1.21
N LEU A 25 9.65 -8.78 0.92
CA LEU A 25 8.48 -7.95 0.59
C LEU A 25 7.75 -8.46 -0.66
N ILE A 26 8.49 -8.70 -1.75
CA ILE A 26 7.94 -9.25 -2.99
C ILE A 26 7.35 -10.64 -2.74
N GLY A 27 8.08 -11.51 -2.04
CA GLY A 27 7.66 -12.86 -1.71
C GLY A 27 6.36 -12.90 -0.91
N SER A 28 6.23 -12.03 0.10
CA SER A 28 4.99 -11.88 0.88
C SER A 28 3.82 -11.43 0.00
N GLY A 29 4.04 -10.47 -0.90
CA GLY A 29 3.02 -10.02 -1.86
C GLY A 29 2.54 -11.13 -2.79
N ILE A 30 3.46 -11.91 -3.35
CA ILE A 30 3.14 -13.07 -4.19
C ILE A 30 2.38 -14.14 -3.40
N PHE A 31 2.87 -14.46 -2.19
CA PHE A 31 2.23 -15.43 -1.31
C PHE A 31 0.77 -15.06 -1.02
N PHE A 32 0.49 -13.83 -0.57
CA PHE A 32 -0.86 -13.38 -0.30
C PHE A 32 -1.71 -13.31 -1.57
N THR A 33 -1.11 -12.95 -2.70
CA THR A 33 -1.81 -12.94 -3.99
C THR A 33 -2.34 -14.32 -4.37
N ILE A 34 -1.51 -15.36 -4.25
CA ILE A 34 -1.90 -16.73 -4.57
C ILE A 34 -2.86 -17.27 -3.50
N TYR A 35 -2.55 -17.08 -2.22
CA TYR A 35 -3.37 -17.57 -1.09
C TYR A 35 -4.80 -17.01 -1.13
N LEU A 36 -4.97 -15.74 -1.48
CA LEU A 36 -6.28 -15.09 -1.59
C LEU A 36 -6.96 -15.30 -2.94
N GLY A 37 -6.33 -16.00 -3.88
CA GLY A 37 -6.89 -16.31 -5.20
C GLY A 37 -6.98 -15.10 -6.14
N PHE A 38 -5.90 -14.34 -6.27
CA PHE A 38 -5.78 -13.15 -7.13
C PHE A 38 -6.83 -12.06 -6.86
N PRO A 39 -6.91 -11.56 -5.61
CA PRO A 39 -7.93 -10.58 -5.20
C PRO A 39 -7.91 -9.31 -6.04
N GLN A 40 -6.73 -8.88 -6.49
CA GLN A 40 -6.54 -7.69 -7.33
C GLN A 40 -7.28 -7.77 -8.67
N ILE A 41 -7.56 -8.96 -9.21
CA ILE A 41 -8.37 -9.12 -10.43
C ILE A 41 -9.84 -9.33 -10.06
N LYS A 42 -10.08 -10.23 -9.10
CA LYS A 42 -11.44 -10.64 -8.70
C LYS A 42 -12.29 -9.48 -8.19
N TYR A 43 -11.69 -8.55 -7.43
CA TYR A 43 -12.41 -7.48 -6.75
C TYR A 43 -12.24 -6.10 -7.37
N PHE A 44 -11.43 -5.94 -8.42
CA PHE A 44 -11.16 -4.63 -9.03
C PHE A 44 -12.44 -3.90 -9.45
N ALA A 45 -13.30 -4.58 -10.22
CA ALA A 45 -14.57 -4.01 -10.68
C ALA A 45 -15.55 -3.73 -9.53
N HIS A 46 -15.50 -4.54 -8.46
CA HIS A 46 -16.32 -4.30 -7.28
C HIS A 46 -15.83 -3.07 -6.51
N GLY A 47 -14.53 -2.92 -6.33
CA GLY A 47 -13.90 -1.75 -5.73
C GLY A 47 -14.31 -0.46 -6.44
N TRP A 48 -14.27 -0.43 -7.77
CA TRP A 48 -14.69 0.76 -8.53
C TRP A 48 -16.16 1.16 -8.28
N ARG A 49 -17.06 0.18 -8.13
CA ARG A 49 -18.47 0.45 -7.81
C ARG A 49 -18.65 1.00 -6.38
N ILE A 50 -17.76 0.64 -5.45
CA ILE A 50 -17.71 1.24 -4.10
C ILE A 50 -17.24 2.69 -4.18
N LEU A 51 -16.16 2.93 -4.92
CA LEU A 51 -15.57 4.25 -5.11
C LEU A 51 -16.51 5.24 -5.79
N SER A 52 -17.35 4.77 -6.72
CA SER A 52 -18.35 5.58 -7.41
C SER A 52 -19.52 6.03 -6.51
N GLY A 53 -19.49 5.74 -5.20
CA GLY A 53 -20.52 6.14 -4.25
C GLY A 53 -21.83 5.36 -4.33
N LYS A 54 -21.93 4.36 -5.23
CA LYS A 54 -23.17 3.60 -5.48
C LYS A 54 -23.69 2.83 -4.26
N TYR A 55 -22.81 2.56 -3.28
CA TYR A 55 -23.13 1.81 -2.07
C TYR A 55 -23.20 2.68 -0.80
N VAL A 56 -23.07 4.00 -0.92
CA VAL A 56 -23.19 4.91 0.23
C VAL A 56 -24.67 5.06 0.60
N LYS A 57 -25.02 4.71 1.83
CA LYS A 57 -26.40 4.79 2.35
C LYS A 57 -26.56 6.00 3.28
N PRO A 58 -27.77 6.58 3.40
CA PRO A 58 -28.04 7.60 4.41
C PRO A 58 -27.81 7.00 5.81
N GLY A 59 -26.86 7.57 6.56
CA GLY A 59 -26.40 7.05 7.85
C GLY A 59 -25.05 6.32 7.84
N THR A 60 -24.33 6.30 6.71
CA THR A 60 -22.95 5.81 6.68
C THR A 60 -22.04 6.82 7.41
N GLU A 61 -21.43 6.42 8.52
CA GLU A 61 -20.45 7.24 9.24
C GLU A 61 -19.14 7.31 8.44
N GLY A 62 -18.65 8.53 8.22
CA GLY A 62 -17.40 8.78 7.51
C GLY A 62 -17.18 10.26 7.23
N GLU A 63 -15.99 10.75 7.58
CA GLU A 63 -15.60 12.16 7.41
C GLU A 63 -15.31 12.52 5.93
N THR A 64 -15.09 11.52 5.08
CA THR A 64 -14.77 11.70 3.65
C THR A 64 -15.50 10.68 2.79
N THR A 65 -15.70 11.02 1.51
CA THR A 65 -16.27 10.08 0.53
C THR A 65 -15.27 8.96 0.20
N PRO A 66 -15.73 7.76 -0.21
CA PRO A 66 -14.83 6.67 -0.61
C PRO A 66 -13.80 7.07 -1.69
N PHE A 67 -14.19 7.94 -2.62
CA PHE A 67 -13.29 8.45 -3.65
C PHE A 67 -12.23 9.40 -3.09
N GLN A 68 -12.59 10.26 -2.13
CA GLN A 68 -11.63 11.14 -1.45
C GLN A 68 -10.62 10.33 -0.64
N ALA A 69 -11.08 9.33 0.10
CA ALA A 69 -10.19 8.43 0.84
C ALA A 69 -9.17 7.73 -0.09
N LEU A 70 -9.62 7.23 -1.25
CA LEU A 70 -8.73 6.67 -2.26
C LEU A 70 -7.72 7.71 -2.76
N THR A 71 -8.18 8.91 -3.11
CA THR A 71 -7.32 9.97 -3.68
C THR A 71 -6.26 10.40 -2.68
N THR A 72 -6.61 10.50 -1.40
CA THR A 72 -5.66 10.78 -0.31
C THR A 72 -4.61 9.67 -0.18
N ALA A 73 -5.02 8.41 -0.18
CA ALA A 73 -4.09 7.29 -0.13
C ALA A 73 -3.14 7.27 -1.35
N LEU A 74 -3.68 7.46 -2.56
CA LEU A 74 -2.89 7.53 -3.79
C LEU A 74 -1.90 8.69 -3.76
N SER A 75 -2.32 9.87 -3.30
CA SER A 75 -1.45 11.03 -3.16
C SER A 75 -0.25 10.80 -2.24
N GLY A 76 -0.38 9.94 -1.22
CA GLY A 76 0.74 9.56 -0.36
C GLY A 76 1.72 8.59 -1.02
N THR A 77 1.27 7.84 -2.03
CA THR A 77 2.08 6.82 -2.72
C THR A 77 2.68 7.29 -4.05
N ILE A 78 2.13 8.33 -4.67
CA ILE A 78 2.64 8.91 -5.93
C ILE A 78 3.69 9.97 -5.59
N GLY A 79 4.96 9.59 -5.63
CA GLY A 79 6.11 10.50 -5.51
C GLY A 79 6.63 10.98 -6.87
N THR A 80 7.79 11.65 -6.87
CA THR A 80 8.45 12.12 -8.11
C THR A 80 8.95 11.00 -9.01
N GLY A 81 8.93 9.75 -8.53
CA GLY A 81 9.59 8.62 -9.19
C GLY A 81 11.09 8.67 -8.97
#